data_AF-A0A2M7KGU1-F1
#
_entry.id   AF-A0A2M7KGU1-F1
#
_cell.length_a   1.000
_cell.length_b   1.000
_cell.length_c   1.000
_cell.angle_alpha   90.00
_cell.angle_beta   90.00
_cell.angle_gamma   90.00
#
_symmetry.space_group_name_H-M   'P 1'
#
loop_
_entity.id
_entity.type
_entity.pdbx_description
1 polymer ?
#
loop_
_entity_poly.entity_id
_entity_poly.type
_entity_poly.pdbx_seq_one_letter_code
_entity_poly.pdbx_strand_id
1 'polypeptide(L)' 'EKHTVARLIGAPPGYVGYDEGGQLTEAVRRRPYSVVLFDEVEKAHPDVFNVLLQIMDDGRLTDGHGRTV' A
#
# COMPACT_ATOMS: atom_id res chain seq x y z
N GLU A 1 -8.41 8.67 8.10
CA GLU A 1 -8.09 7.78 9.23
C GLU A 1 -6.82 6.99 8.93
N LYS A 2 -6.03 6.65 9.95
CA LYS A 2 -4.84 5.78 9.78
C LYS A 2 -5.17 4.39 9.18
N HIS A 3 -6.43 3.95 9.30
CA HIS A 3 -6.92 2.69 8.74
C HIS A 3 -6.88 2.65 7.20
N THR A 4 -6.88 3.80 6.52
CA THR A 4 -6.82 3.83 5.05
C THR A 4 -5.47 3.34 4.52
N VAL A 5 -4.37 3.61 5.22
CA VAL A 5 -3.03 3.14 4.84
C VAL A 5 -2.93 1.63 5.00
N ALA A 6 -3.44 1.08 6.11
CA ALA A 6 -3.46 -0.35 6.35
C ALA A 6 -4.22 -1.14 5.27
N ARG A 7 -5.22 -0.55 4.61
CA ARG A 7 -5.89 -1.20 3.46
C ARG A 7 -4.99 -1.29 2.22
N LEU A 8 -4.13 -0.29 1.98
CA LEU A 8 -3.26 -0.26 0.81
C LEU A 8 -2.11 -1.28 0.92
N ILE A 9 -1.43 -1.34 2.07
CA ILE A 9 -0.22 -2.17 2.28
C ILE A 9 -0.45 -3.41 3.16
N GLY A 10 -1.63 -3.54 3.75
CA GLY A 10 -1.97 -4.61 4.70
C GLY A 10 -1.86 -4.12 6.14
N ALA A 11 -2.67 -4.71 7.02
CA ALA A 11 -2.57 -4.45 8.43
C ALA A 11 -1.26 -5.04 9.00
N PRO A 12 -0.67 -4.44 10.04
CA PRO A 12 0.48 -5.03 10.73
C PRO A 12 0.10 -6.29 11.52
N PRO A 13 1.07 -7.15 11.91
CA PRO A 13 0.81 -8.35 12.70
C PRO A 13 0.03 -8.03 13.98
N GLY A 14 -1.01 -8.82 14.27
CA GLY A 14 -1.86 -8.64 15.45
C GLY A 14 -3.08 -7.72 15.26
N TYR A 15 -3.28 -7.17 14.06
CA TYR A 15 -4.46 -6.37 13.70
C TYR A 15 -5.41 -7.12 12.75
N VAL A 16 -6.71 -6.79 12.82
CA VAL A 16 -7.72 -7.34 11.90
C VAL A 16 -7.36 -6.98 10.46
N GLY A 17 -7.41 -7.96 9.55
CA GLY A 17 -7.02 -7.80 8.14
C GLY A 17 -5.54 -8.07 7.86
N TYR A 18 -4.77 -8.58 8.83
CA TYR A 18 -3.38 -9.00 8.60
C TYR A 18 -3.29 -10.04 7.46
N ASP A 19 -4.11 -11.10 7.51
CA ASP A 19 -4.05 -12.20 6.54
C ASP A 19 -4.54 -11.82 5.12
N GLU A 20 -5.20 -10.68 4.96
CA GLU A 20 -5.74 -10.23 3.66
C GLU A 20 -4.67 -9.61 2.75
N GLY A 21 -3.51 -9.22 3.31
CA GLY A 21 -2.46 -8.51 2.58
C GLY A 21 -2.88 -7.08 2.18
N GLY A 22 -1.99 -6.37 1.50
CA GLY A 22 -2.28 -5.02 1.01
C GLY A 22 -3.00 -5.04 -0.32
N GLN A 23 -4.06 -4.24 -0.48
CA GLN A 23 -4.78 -4.16 -1.75
C GLN A 23 -3.87 -3.73 -2.91
N LEU A 24 -2.95 -2.78 -2.66
CA LEU A 24 -2.01 -2.30 -3.66
C LEU A 24 -0.88 -3.31 -3.90
N THR A 25 -0.25 -3.79 -2.82
CA THR A 25 0.89 -4.72 -2.93
C THR A 25 0.49 -6.05 -3.57
N GLU A 26 -0.68 -6.60 -3.22
CA GLU A 26 -1.19 -7.83 -3.83
C GLU A 26 -1.59 -7.64 -5.30
N ALA A 27 -2.20 -6.51 -5.65
CA ALA A 27 -2.57 -6.23 -7.04
C ALA A 27 -1.34 -6.13 -7.95
N VAL A 28 -0.32 -5.36 -7.53
CA VAL A 28 0.93 -5.21 -8.29
C VAL A 28 1.70 -6.52 -8.34
N ARG A 29 1.78 -7.29 -7.24
CA ARG A 29 2.46 -8.60 -7.24
C ARG A 29 1.83 -9.58 -8.23
N ARG A 30 0.50 -9.60 -8.35
CA ARG A 30 -0.22 -10.46 -9.30
C ARG A 30 -0.09 -9.98 -10.74
N ARG A 31 0.07 -8.66 -10.97
CA ARG A 31 0.22 -8.05 -12.31
C ARG A 31 1.28 -6.93 -12.27
N PRO A 32 2.59 -7.29 -12.36
CA PRO A 32 3.69 -6.34 -12.16
C PRO A 32 3.71 -5.20 -13.17
N TYR A 33 3.34 -5.47 -14.42
CA TYR A 33 3.25 -4.45 -15.47
C TYR A 33 1.81 -3.97 -15.58
N SER A 34 1.47 -2.96 -14.77
CA SER A 34 0.15 -2.38 -14.72
C SER A 34 0.23 -0.87 -14.49
N VAL A 35 -0.88 -0.18 -14.76
CA VAL A 35 -1.06 1.23 -14.42
C VAL A 35 -1.90 1.30 -13.16
N VAL A 36 -1.40 1.99 -12.15
CA VAL A 36 -2.12 2.27 -10.90
C VAL A 36 -2.59 3.72 -10.93
N LEU A 37 -3.90 3.92 -10.81
CA LEU A 37 -4.51 5.25 -10.75
C LEU A 37 -4.88 5.56 -9.29
N PHE A 38 -4.44 6.71 -8.81
CA PHE A 38 -4.89 7.29 -7.53
C PHE A 38 -5.82 8.46 -7.84
N ASP A 39 -7.12 8.26 -7.63
CA ASP A 39 -8.13 9.30 -7.81
C ASP A 39 -8.29 10.16 -6.55
N GLU A 40 -8.54 11.46 -6.73
CA GLU A 40 -8.67 12.46 -5.66
C GLU A 40 -7.57 12.38 -4.56
N VAL A 41 -6.32 12.11 -4.96
CA VAL A 41 -5.20 11.87 -4.03
C VAL A 41 -4.94 13.05 -3.10
N GLU A 42 -5.30 14.26 -3.50
CA GLU A 42 -5.22 15.48 -2.68
C GLU A 42 -6.11 15.44 -1.42
N LYS A 43 -7.15 14.59 -1.42
CA LYS A 43 -8.02 14.37 -0.25
C LYS A 43 -7.53 13.25 0.66
N ALA A 44 -6.50 12.51 0.24
CA ALA A 44 -5.96 11.41 1.02
C ALA A 44 -5.33 11.91 2.33
N HIS A 45 -5.31 11.05 3.33
CA HIS A 45 -4.61 11.36 4.58
C HIS A 45 -3.11 11.53 4.32
N PRO A 46 -2.42 12.48 4.98
CA PRO A 46 -0.98 12.71 4.80
C PRO A 46 -0.12 11.44 4.84
N ASP A 47 -0.44 10.48 5.71
CA ASP A 47 0.29 9.20 5.81
C ASP A 47 0.25 8.36 4.52
N VAL A 48 -0.73 8.56 3.63
CA VAL A 48 -0.76 7.91 2.29
C VAL A 48 0.38 8.45 1.42
N PHE A 49 0.69 9.73 1.53
CA PHE A 49 1.80 10.33 0.76
C PHE A 49 3.15 9.75 1.17
N ASN A 50 3.35 9.36 2.43
CA ASN A 50 4.58 8.69 2.85
C ASN A 50 4.81 7.38 2.09
N VAL A 51 3.73 6.61 1.86
CA VAL A 51 3.77 5.40 1.03
C VAL A 51 4.07 5.73 -0.42
N LEU A 52 3.41 6.73 -0.99
CA LEU A 52 3.64 7.15 -2.38
C LEU A 52 5.07 7.67 -2.59
N LEU A 53 5.63 8.41 -1.63
CA LEU A 53 7.01 8.88 -1.68
C LEU A 53 8.00 7.72 -1.76
N GLN A 54 7.80 6.66 -0.96
CA GLN A 54 8.64 5.45 -1.04
C GLN A 54 8.56 4.79 -2.42
N ILE A 55 7.38 4.71 -3.02
CA ILE A 55 7.18 4.17 -4.37
C ILE A 55 7.87 5.03 -5.42
N MET A 56 7.77 6.36 -5.30
CA MET A 56 8.34 7.29 -6.28
C MET A 56 9.88 7.39 -6.18
N ASP A 57 10.45 7.12 -5.01
CA ASP A 57 11.90 7.16 -4.78
C ASP A 57 12.55 5.84 -5.18
N ASP A 58 12.23 4.75 -4.47
CA ASP A 58 12.89 3.45 -4.64
C ASP A 58 12.19 2.53 -5.66
N GLY A 59 10.98 2.85 -6.10
CA GLY A 59 10.16 1.95 -6.92
C GLY A 59 9.68 0.72 -6.17
N ARG A 60 9.72 0.74 -4.83
CA ARG A 60 9.50 -0.44 -3.98
C ARG A 60 8.52 -0.15 -2.85
N LEU A 61 7.73 -1.15 -2.49
CA LEU A 61 6.76 -1.08 -1.40
C LEU A 61 6.77 -2.36 -0.57
N THR A 62 6.87 -2.22 0.75
CA THR A 62 6.86 -3.36 1.68
C THR A 62 5.50 -3.47 2.37
N ASP A 63 4.89 -4.65 2.30
CA ASP A 63 3.61 -4.96 2.94
C ASP A 63 3.76 -5.26 4.45
N GLY A 64 2.63 -5.41 5.15
CA GLY A 64 2.60 -5.78 6.57
C GLY A 64 3.20 -7.17 6.89
N HIS A 65 3.43 -8.01 5.88
CA HIS A 65 4.10 -9.32 6.00
C HIS A 65 5.61 -9.24 5.75
N GLY A 66 6.15 -8.04 5.48
CA GLY A 66 7.56 -7.84 5.17
C GLY A 66 7.94 -8.21 3.73
N ARG A 67 6.98 -8.41 2.84
CA ARG A 67 7.24 -8.70 1.43
C ARG A 67 7.36 -7.39 0.65
N THR A 68 8.40 -7.28 -0.16
CA THR A 68 8.63 -6.11 -1.00
C THR A 68 8.19 -6.37 -2.44
N VAL A 69 7.43 -5.45 -3.01
CA VAL A 69 7.02 -5.40 -4.41
C VAL A 69 7.69 -4.21 -5.07
#